data_AF-A0A821P5K2-F1
#
_entry.id   AF-A0A821P5K2-F1
#
_cell.length_a   1.000
_cell.length_b   1.000
_cell.length_c   1.000
_cell.angle_alpha   90.00
_cell.angle_beta   90.00
_cell.angle_gamma   90.00
#
_symmetry.space_group_name_H-M   'P 1'
#
loop_
_entity.id
_entity.type
_entity.pdbx_description
1 polymer ?
#
loop_
_entity_poly.entity_id
_entity_poly.type
_entity_poly.pdbx_seq_one_letter_code
_entity_poly.pdbx_strand_id
1 'polypeptide(L)'
;MQSPSLLRMPSRSFEYLSSSDQVILTNIFHAYENTCTVAKNTTFQNFPAIQHTSMHAFINEMSSVIQITIEYLKLIPEFNNLIMDDKVRLIKN
;
A
#
# COMPACT_ATOMS: atom_id res chain seq x y z
N MET A 1 -9.30 5.44 -21.06
CA MET A 1 -9.05 4.97 -19.68
C MET A 1 -9.95 5.77 -18.76
N GLN A 2 -10.92 5.14 -18.09
CA GLN A 2 -11.77 5.81 -17.10
C GLN A 2 -10.94 6.07 -15.85
N SER A 3 -10.87 7.32 -15.41
CA SER A 3 -10.28 7.69 -14.12
C SER A 3 -11.05 6.97 -13.01
N PRO A 4 -10.37 6.41 -11.98
CA PRO A 4 -11.04 5.77 -10.86
C PRO A 4 -11.95 6.81 -10.18
N SER A 5 -13.25 6.54 -10.18
CA SER A 5 -14.23 7.34 -9.46
C SER A 5 -14.16 7.00 -7.98
N LEU A 6 -13.89 8.00 -7.14
CA LEU A 6 -14.06 7.88 -5.69
C LEU A 6 -15.49 7.41 -5.39
N LEU A 7 -15.63 6.43 -4.50
CA LEU A 7 -16.91 5.93 -4.01
C LEU A 7 -17.76 7.12 -3.54
N ARG A 8 -18.81 7.45 -4.29
CA ARG A 8 -19.74 8.52 -3.94
C ARG A 8 -20.65 8.01 -2.83
N MET A 9 -20.36 8.41 -1.58
CA MET A 9 -21.28 8.13 -0.48
C MET A 9 -22.63 8.86 -0.70
N PRO A 10 -23.76 8.21 -0.41
CA PRO A 10 -25.09 8.80 -0.56
C PRO A 10 -25.28 10.01 0.36
N SER A 11 -26.03 11.00 -0.12
CA SER A 11 -26.02 12.37 0.42
C SER A 11 -26.80 12.59 1.73
N ARG A 12 -27.35 11.57 2.40
CA ARG A 12 -28.21 11.77 3.60
C ARG A 12 -28.21 10.63 4.63
N SER A 13 -27.03 10.15 5.01
CA SER A 13 -26.80 9.60 6.35
C SER A 13 -25.36 9.93 6.71
N PHE A 14 -25.15 10.83 7.68
CA PHE A 14 -23.83 10.96 8.28
C PHE A 14 -23.65 9.76 9.22
N GLU A 15 -23.49 8.57 8.65
CA GLU A 15 -22.83 7.47 9.33
C GLU A 15 -21.37 7.89 9.46
N TYR A 16 -21.08 8.62 10.53
CA TYR A 16 -19.72 8.89 10.90
C TYR A 16 -19.06 7.55 11.21
N LEU A 17 -17.91 7.31 10.59
CA LEU A 17 -17.02 6.23 10.99
C LEU A 17 -16.84 6.26 12.50
N SER A 18 -16.85 5.10 13.14
CA SER A 18 -16.59 5.05 14.58
C SER A 18 -15.21 5.66 14.86
N SER A 19 -14.98 6.16 16.07
CA SER A 19 -13.66 6.68 16.44
C SER A 19 -12.56 5.63 16.23
N SER A 20 -12.89 4.34 16.38
CA SER A 20 -11.97 3.24 16.09
C SER A 20 -11.65 3.15 14.59
N ASP A 21 -12.66 3.20 13.72
CA ASP A 21 -12.45 3.11 12.27
C ASP A 21 -11.65 4.30 11.73
N GLN A 22 -11.88 5.50 12.29
CA GLN A 22 -11.10 6.70 11.94
C GLN A 22 -9.62 6.53 12.31
N VAL A 23 -9.32 5.95 13.47
CA VAL A 23 -7.93 5.65 13.88
C VAL A 23 -7.29 4.63 12.95
N ILE A 24 -8.00 3.54 12.60
CA ILE A 24 -7.50 2.52 11.67
C ILE A 24 -7.17 3.14 10.31
N LEU A 25 -8.10 3.92 9.74
CA LEU A 25 -7.88 4.58 8.46
C LEU A 25 -6.72 5.57 8.50
N THR A 26 -6.60 6.32 9.59
CA THR A 26 -5.50 7.27 9.79
C THR A 26 -4.15 6.54 9.85
N ASN A 27 -4.08 5.40 10.55
CA ASN A 27 -2.88 4.58 10.63
C ASN A 27 -2.50 3.97 9.28
N ILE A 28 -3.48 3.44 8.54
CA ILE A 28 -3.29 2.93 7.18
C ILE A 28 -2.74 4.03 6.26
N PHE A 29 -3.33 5.22 6.32
CA PHE A 29 -2.92 6.35 5.51
C PHE A 29 -1.49 6.80 5.83
N HIS A 30 -1.17 6.98 7.11
CA HIS A 30 0.19 7.33 7.52
C HIS A 30 1.22 6.25 7.20
N ALA A 31 0.86 4.96 7.34
CA ALA A 31 1.72 3.87 6.91
C ALA A 31 2.04 3.96 5.42
N TYR A 32 1.04 4.27 4.59
CA TYR A 32 1.21 4.46 3.15
C TYR A 32 2.08 5.68 2.82
N GLU A 33 1.84 6.81 3.48
CA GLU A 33 2.66 8.01 3.28
C GLU A 33 4.14 7.77 3.62
N ASN A 34 4.40 7.15 4.77
CA ASN A 34 5.75 6.93 5.27
C ASN A 34 6.54 5.88 4.48
N THR A 35 5.87 5.02 3.71
CA THR A 35 6.53 3.96 2.94
C THR A 35 6.35 4.18 1.44
N CYS A 36 5.14 4.02 0.92
CA CYS A 36 4.84 4.09 -0.51
C CYS A 36 5.10 5.48 -1.11
N THR A 37 4.64 6.55 -0.46
CA THR A 37 4.87 7.92 -0.97
C THR A 37 6.34 8.30 -0.90
N VAL A 38 7.00 8.00 0.22
CA VAL A 38 8.45 8.21 0.36
C VAL A 38 9.21 7.44 -0.73
N ALA A 39 8.92 6.15 -0.91
CA ALA A 39 9.59 5.33 -1.90
C ALA A 39 9.38 5.82 -3.33
N LYS A 40 8.15 6.24 -3.68
CA LYS A 40 7.85 6.87 -4.97
C LYS A 40 8.76 8.07 -5.23
N ASN A 41 8.94 8.92 -4.22
CA ASN A 41 9.70 10.16 -4.36
C ASN A 41 11.23 9.96 -4.34
N THR A 42 11.73 8.92 -3.67
CA THR A 42 13.17 8.70 -3.47
C THR A 42 13.76 7.62 -4.37
N THR A 43 13.04 6.53 -4.56
CA THR A 43 13.57 5.28 -5.14
C THR A 43 13.00 5.04 -6.54
N PHE A 44 11.85 5.62 -6.82
CA PHE A 44 10.96 5.20 -7.91
C PHE A 44 10.44 6.38 -8.73
N GLN A 45 11.34 7.27 -9.17
CA GLN A 45 10.97 8.48 -9.93
C GLN A 45 10.04 8.21 -11.13
N ASN A 46 10.16 7.04 -11.77
CA ASN A 46 9.37 6.64 -12.93
C ASN A 46 8.54 5.37 -12.71
N PHE A 47 8.13 5.06 -11.48
CA PHE A 47 7.38 3.82 -11.19
C PHE A 47 5.87 3.94 -11.44
N PRO A 48 5.23 2.92 -12.03
CA PRO A 48 5.85 1.77 -12.70
C PRO A 48 6.50 2.21 -14.02
N ALA A 49 7.69 1.68 -14.33
CA ALA A 49 8.36 2.03 -15.58
C ALA A 49 7.55 1.53 -16.78
N ILE A 50 7.35 2.40 -17.77
CA ILE A 50 6.59 2.07 -18.98
C ILE A 50 7.33 1.03 -19.84
N GLN A 51 8.67 1.04 -19.78
CA GLN A 51 9.54 0.07 -20.45
C GLN A 51 10.77 -0.23 -19.59
N HIS A 52 11.18 -1.50 -19.60
CA HIS A 52 12.42 -1.98 -19.00
C HIS A 52 13.43 -2.29 -20.09
N THR A 53 14.68 -1.88 -19.89
CA THR A 53 15.78 -2.16 -20.83
C THR A 53 16.26 -3.60 -20.77
N SER A 54 15.95 -4.33 -19.70
CA SER A 54 16.30 -5.74 -19.52
C SER A 54 15.40 -6.42 -18.51
N MET A 55 15.37 -7.76 -18.54
CA MET A 55 14.69 -8.57 -17.52
C MET A 55 15.27 -8.32 -16.13
N HIS A 56 16.57 -8.09 -16.01
CA HIS A 56 17.21 -7.78 -14.73
C HIS A 56 16.70 -6.45 -14.14
N ALA A 57 16.52 -5.43 -14.99
CA ALA A 57 15.94 -4.15 -14.55
C ALA A 57 14.49 -4.33 -14.05
N PHE A 58 13.69 -5.13 -14.76
CA PHE A 58 12.34 -5.48 -14.32
C PHE A 58 12.33 -6.22 -12.97
N ILE A 59 13.16 -7.25 -12.81
CA ILE A 59 13.24 -8.02 -11.55
C ILE A 59 13.66 -7.12 -10.39
N ASN A 60 14.63 -6.22 -10.59
CA ASN A 60 15.06 -5.28 -9.55
C ASN A 60 13.94 -4.34 -9.12
N GLU A 61 13.17 -3.83 -10.08
CA GLU A 61 12.00 -3.00 -9.78
C GLU A 61 10.98 -3.78 -8.96
N MET A 62 10.62 -4.99 -9.40
CA MET A 62 9.67 -5.85 -8.68
C MET A 62 10.16 -6.24 -7.28
N SER A 63 11.44 -6.54 -7.12
CA SER A 63 12.04 -6.84 -5.81
C SER A 63 11.92 -5.64 -4.86
N SER A 64 12.14 -4.43 -5.38
CA SER A 64 12.04 -3.20 -4.59
C SER A 64 10.59 -2.94 -4.18
N VAL A 65 9.62 -3.21 -5.07
CA VAL A 65 8.18 -3.12 -4.75
C VAL A 65 7.81 -4.06 -3.62
N ILE A 66 8.20 -5.34 -3.71
CA ILE A 66 7.92 -6.33 -2.67
C ILE A 66 8.49 -5.86 -1.32
N GLN A 67 9.72 -5.33 -1.32
CA GLN A 67 10.33 -4.80 -0.10
C GLN A 67 9.50 -3.67 0.51
N ILE A 68 9.05 -2.71 -0.30
CA ILE A 68 8.22 -1.59 0.18
C ILE A 68 6.85 -2.06 0.66
N THR A 69 6.23 -3.03 -0.03
CA THR A 69 4.98 -3.65 0.43
C THR A 69 5.16 -4.29 1.80
N ILE A 70 6.27 -4.99 2.03
CA ILE A 70 6.58 -5.58 3.34
C ILE A 70 6.76 -4.49 4.40
N GLU A 71 7.52 -3.43 4.11
CA GLU A 71 7.71 -2.32 5.06
C GLU A 71 6.38 -1.60 5.38
N TYR A 72 5.53 -1.40 4.38
CA TYR A 72 4.17 -0.88 4.58
C TYR A 72 3.35 -1.78 5.51
N LEU A 73 3.30 -3.09 5.23
CA LEU A 73 2.52 -4.04 6.03
C LEU A 73 3.02 -4.14 7.47
N LYS A 74 4.34 -4.01 7.71
CA LYS A 74 4.90 -3.94 9.08
C LYS A 74 4.38 -2.76 9.90
N LEU A 75 3.90 -1.69 9.26
CA LEU A 75 3.31 -0.54 9.97
C LEU A 75 1.84 -0.76 10.32
N ILE A 76 1.20 -1.81 9.81
CA ILE A 76 -0.19 -2.14 10.09
C ILE A 76 -0.25 -3.08 11.31
N PRO A 77 -0.85 -2.65 12.45
CA PRO A 77 -0.90 -3.45 13.66
C PRO A 77 -1.55 -4.82 13.46
N GLU A 78 -2.61 -4.89 12.67
CA GLU A 78 -3.34 -6.11 12.35
C GLU A 78 -2.44 -7.12 11.64
N PHE A 79 -1.58 -6.66 10.73
CA PHE A 79 -0.61 -7.52 10.07
C PHE A 79 0.43 -8.06 11.06
N ASN A 80 0.91 -7.23 11.99
CA ASN A 80 1.88 -7.64 13.00
C ASN A 80 1.35 -8.71 13.95
N ASN A 81 0.04 -8.72 14.22
CA ASN A 81 -0.62 -9.70 15.07
C ASN A 81 -0.80 -11.07 14.42
N LEU A 82 -0.57 -11.20 13.11
CA LEU A 82 -0.63 -12.49 12.42
C LEU A 82 0.58 -13.37 12.75
N ILE A 83 0.34 -14.69 12.74
CA ILE A 83 1.42 -15.67 12.78
C ILE A 83 2.28 -15.58 11.51
N MET A 84 3.53 -16.02 11.59
CA MET A 84 4.49 -15.85 10.48
C MET A 84 4.03 -16.55 9.19
N ASP A 85 3.45 -17.74 9.29
CA ASP A 85 2.94 -18.49 8.13
C ASP A 85 1.83 -17.73 7.39
N ASP A 86 0.96 -17.04 8.15
CA ASP A 86 -0.11 -16.21 7.58
C ASP A 86 0.44 -14.93 6.94
N LYS A 87 1.45 -14.30 7.54
CA LYS A 87 2.15 -13.16 6.94
C LYS A 87 2.76 -13.55 5.59
N VAL A 88 3.47 -14.67 5.54
CA VAL A 88 4.08 -15.19 4.30
C VAL A 88 3.02 -15.52 3.26
N ARG A 89 1.92 -16.17 3.68
CA ARG A 89 0.79 -16.50 2.80
C ARG A 89 0.14 -15.26 2.19
N LEU A 90 -0.03 -14.19 2.98
CA LEU A 90 -0.61 -12.92 2.51
C LEU A 90 0.32 -12.18 1.53
N ILE A 91 1.63 -12.19 1.76
CA ILE A 91 2.58 -11.54 0.84
C ILE A 91 2.67 -12.28 -0.50
N LYS A 92 2.45 -13.61 -0.49
CA LYS A 92 2.59 -14.46 -1.67
C LYS A 92 1.38 -14.39 -2.63
N ASN A 93 0.18 -14.11 -2.11
CA ASN A 93 -1.08 -14.11 -2.86
C ASN A 93 -1.47 -12.71 -3.32
#